data_AF-A0A212SZB3-F1
#
_entry.id   AF-A0A212SZB3-F1
#
_cell.length_a   1.000
_cell.length_b   1.000
_cell.length_c   1.000
_cell.angle_alpha   90.00
_cell.angle_beta   90.00
_cell.angle_gamma   90.00
#
_symmetry.space_group_name_H-M   'P 1'
#
loop_
_entity.id
_entity.type
_entity.pdbx_description
1 polymer ?
#
loop_
_entity_poly.entity_id
_entity_poly.type
_entity_poly.pdbx_seq_one_letter_code
_entity_poly.pdbx_strand_id
1 'polypeptide(L)'
;MAEARKWGVGSMMGFLLYTEDEDFGALNFYSRRPGAFTEESERAGVILASHAAVALSAARTHAQMEQALATRHQIGQAMGILMARHNIPENQAFNTLRRYSQDNNVKLREVALLVCEQGGLPQL
;
A
#
# COMPACT_ATOMS: atom_id res chain seq x y z
N MET A 1 15.24 -1.87 -31.10
CA MET A 1 14.12 -2.40 -31.93
C MET A 1 14.28 -3.88 -32.33
N ALA A 2 15.50 -4.37 -32.63
CA ALA A 2 15.71 -5.79 -32.96
C ALA A 2 15.38 -6.75 -31.80
N GLU A 3 15.77 -6.40 -30.57
CA GLU A 3 15.42 -7.15 -29.34
C GLU A 3 13.90 -7.24 -29.13
N ALA A 4 13.20 -6.10 -29.20
CA ALA A 4 11.76 -6.01 -28.93
C ALA A 4 10.91 -6.84 -29.91
N ARG A 5 11.32 -6.93 -31.19
CA ARG A 5 10.66 -7.79 -32.17
C ARG A 5 10.80 -9.28 -31.86
N LYS A 6 11.91 -9.72 -31.25
CA LYS A 6 12.06 -11.12 -30.79
C LYS A 6 11.00 -11.49 -29.76
N TRP A 7 10.56 -10.52 -28.95
CA TRP A 7 9.46 -10.66 -27.99
C TRP A 7 8.08 -10.37 -28.59
N GLY A 8 7.99 -10.20 -29.90
CA GLY A 8 6.74 -9.92 -30.61
C GLY A 8 6.22 -8.50 -30.44
N VAL A 9 7.01 -7.54 -29.95
CA VAL A 9 6.58 -6.14 -29.86
C VAL A 9 6.86 -5.43 -31.19
N GLY A 10 5.79 -5.16 -31.94
CA GLY A 10 5.80 -4.43 -33.21
C GLY A 10 5.45 -2.94 -33.08
N SER A 11 4.64 -2.56 -32.09
CA SER A 11 4.41 -1.17 -31.67
C SER A 11 3.99 -1.11 -30.20
N MET A 12 4.12 0.07 -29.58
CA MET A 12 3.65 0.33 -28.22
C MET A 12 3.04 1.73 -28.12
N MET A 13 2.15 1.92 -27.14
CA MET A 13 1.57 3.20 -26.76
C MET A 13 1.45 3.23 -25.24
N GLY A 14 1.94 4.30 -24.61
CA GLY A 14 2.00 4.42 -23.15
C GLY A 14 1.35 5.71 -22.67
N PHE A 15 0.65 5.63 -21.55
CA PHE A 15 0.02 6.77 -20.90
C PHE A 15 0.48 6.84 -19.45
N LEU A 16 0.82 8.04 -18.99
CA LEU A 16 1.09 8.26 -17.57
C LEU A 16 -0.23 8.21 -16.79
N LEU A 17 -0.25 7.47 -15.69
CA LEU A 17 -1.36 7.43 -14.74
C LEU A 17 -1.02 8.37 -13.59
N TYR A 18 -1.63 9.53 -13.57
CA TYR A 18 -1.38 10.55 -12.57
C TYR A 18 -2.67 11.28 -12.19
N THR A 19 -2.71 11.80 -10.97
CA THR A 19 -3.65 12.83 -10.53
C THR A 19 -2.84 14.07 -10.10
N GLU A 20 -3.51 15.16 -9.69
CA GLU A 20 -2.79 16.36 -9.21
C GLU A 20 -1.85 16.04 -8.03
N ASP A 21 -2.26 15.11 -7.17
CA ASP A 21 -1.56 14.80 -5.92
C ASP A 21 -0.57 13.62 -6.01
N GLU A 22 -0.68 12.73 -7.00
CA GLU A 22 0.06 11.46 -7.03
C GLU A 22 0.38 10.96 -8.45
N ASP A 23 1.58 10.41 -8.63
CA ASP A 23 1.98 9.59 -9.78
C ASP A 23 1.78 8.10 -9.47
N PHE A 24 0.93 7.43 -10.25
CA PHE A 24 0.59 6.01 -10.08
C PHE A 24 1.36 5.07 -11.00
N GLY A 25 2.08 5.61 -11.98
CA GLY A 25 2.87 4.84 -12.94
C GLY A 25 2.38 5.03 -14.36
N ALA A 26 2.40 3.96 -15.16
CA ALA A 26 2.04 4.04 -16.58
C ALA A 26 1.17 2.86 -17.02
N LEU A 27 0.22 3.16 -17.91
CA LEU A 27 -0.57 2.20 -18.66
C LEU A 27 0.07 1.98 -20.03
N ASN A 28 0.57 0.78 -20.30
CA ASN A 28 1.27 0.45 -21.53
C ASN A 28 0.50 -0.57 -22.36
N PHE A 29 0.26 -0.23 -23.63
CA PHE A 29 -0.28 -1.13 -24.63
C PHE A 29 0.83 -1.58 -25.57
N TYR A 30 0.80 -2.86 -25.93
CA TYR A 30 1.73 -3.47 -26.87
C TYR A 30 0.97 -4.17 -27.98
N SER A 31 1.48 -4.12 -29.20
CA SER A 31 0.93 -4.84 -30.34
C SER A 31 2.05 -5.51 -31.14
N ARG A 32 1.75 -6.66 -31.74
CA ARG A 32 2.66 -7.34 -32.68
C ARG A 32 2.68 -6.67 -34.04
N ARG A 33 1.64 -5.92 -34.40
CA ARG A 33 1.53 -5.23 -35.70
C ARG A 33 2.23 -3.87 -35.61
N PRO A 34 3.24 -3.58 -36.46
CA PRO A 34 3.80 -2.24 -36.55
C PRO A 34 2.73 -1.20 -36.89
N GLY A 35 2.78 -0.04 -36.24
CA GLY A 35 1.83 1.05 -36.46
C GLY A 35 0.39 0.70 -36.08
N ALA A 36 0.19 -0.17 -35.07
CA ALA A 36 -1.16 -0.58 -34.69
C ALA A 36 -2.00 0.53 -34.05
N PHE A 37 -1.35 1.49 -33.39
CA PHE A 37 -2.00 2.56 -32.66
C PHE A 37 -2.13 3.82 -33.53
N THR A 38 -3.32 4.39 -33.54
CA THR A 38 -3.69 5.58 -34.31
C THR A 38 -3.97 6.76 -33.38
N GLU A 39 -4.25 7.93 -33.94
CA GLU A 39 -4.72 9.10 -33.19
C GLU A 39 -6.06 8.83 -32.45
N GLU A 40 -6.90 7.95 -32.98
CA GLU A 40 -8.08 7.47 -32.26
C GLU A 40 -7.71 6.61 -31.05
N SER A 41 -6.69 5.76 -31.17
CA SER A 41 -6.14 4.99 -30.04
C SER A 41 -5.58 5.92 -28.97
N GLU A 42 -4.92 7.01 -29.36
CA GLU A 42 -4.40 8.02 -28.45
C GLU A 42 -5.53 8.70 -27.67
N ARG A 43 -6.55 9.22 -28.38
CA ARG A 43 -7.70 9.89 -27.74
C ARG A 43 -8.45 8.96 -26.78
N ALA A 44 -8.73 7.72 -27.19
CA ALA A 44 -9.36 6.73 -26.33
C ALA A 44 -8.48 6.38 -25.13
N GLY A 45 -7.17 6.26 -25.35
CA GLY A 45 -6.21 5.90 -24.31
C GLY A 45 -6.02 7.00 -23.26
N VAL A 46 -6.05 8.29 -23.63
CA VAL A 46 -6.05 9.40 -22.66
C VAL A 46 -7.27 9.32 -21.75
N ILE A 47 -8.47 9.15 -22.32
CA ILE A 47 -9.72 9.06 -21.54
C ILE A 47 -9.65 7.87 -20.57
N LEU A 48 -9.22 6.71 -21.05
CA LEU A 48 -9.06 5.52 -20.23
C LEU A 48 -8.03 5.72 -19.13
N ALA A 49 -6.86 6.29 -19.45
CA ALA A 49 -5.79 6.56 -18.50
C ALA A 49 -6.24 7.52 -17.39
N SER A 50 -6.98 8.59 -17.72
CA SER A 50 -7.53 9.52 -16.73
C SER A 50 -8.48 8.82 -15.75
N HIS A 51 -9.40 7.99 -16.25
CA HIS A 51 -10.32 7.25 -15.37
C HIS A 51 -9.58 6.18 -14.55
N ALA A 52 -8.62 5.49 -15.14
CA ALA A 52 -7.80 4.50 -14.45
C ALA A 52 -6.98 5.14 -13.32
N ALA A 53 -6.41 6.33 -13.54
CA ALA A 53 -5.66 7.06 -12.52
C ALA A 53 -6.55 7.42 -11.31
N VAL A 54 -7.76 7.95 -11.56
CA VAL A 54 -8.72 8.27 -10.48
C VAL A 54 -9.15 7.01 -9.72
N ALA A 55 -9.47 5.93 -10.43
CA ALA A 55 -9.86 4.67 -9.80
C ALA A 55 -8.73 4.07 -8.95
N LEU A 56 -7.49 4.14 -9.43
CA LEU A 56 -6.31 3.66 -8.72
C LEU A 56 -6.00 4.51 -7.47
N SER A 57 -6.15 5.84 -7.57
CA SER A 57 -6.06 6.75 -6.43
C SER A 57 -7.05 6.40 -5.32
N ALA A 58 -8.33 6.21 -5.70
CA ALA A 58 -9.38 5.83 -4.76
C ALA A 58 -9.11 4.46 -4.11
N ALA A 59 -8.73 3.46 -4.92
CA ALA A 59 -8.42 2.13 -4.43
C ALA A 59 -7.21 2.12 -3.47
N ARG A 60 -6.16 2.89 -3.77
CA ARG A 60 -4.98 3.03 -2.91
C ARG A 60 -5.34 3.69 -1.59
N THR A 61 -6.08 4.80 -1.63
CA THR A 61 -6.53 5.51 -0.43
C THR A 61 -7.38 4.58 0.44
N HIS A 62 -8.33 3.85 -0.16
CA HIS A 62 -9.15 2.87 0.56
C HIS A 62 -8.30 1.78 1.22
N ALA A 63 -7.34 1.20 0.49
CA ALA A 63 -6.44 0.18 1.03
C ALA A 63 -5.58 0.70 2.18
N GLN A 64 -5.11 1.95 2.10
CA GLN A 64 -4.36 2.61 3.18
C GLN A 64 -5.22 2.84 4.42
N MET A 65 -6.49 3.26 4.25
CA MET A 65 -7.43 3.42 5.37
C MET A 65 -7.72 2.08 6.04
N GLU A 66 -8.02 1.03 5.27
CA GLU A 66 -8.23 -0.33 5.78
C GLU A 66 -7.01 -0.81 6.59
N GLN A 67 -5.80 -0.64 6.04
CA GLN A 67 -4.57 -1.01 6.74
C GLN A 67 -4.37 -0.20 8.04
N ALA A 68 -4.71 1.09 8.03
CA ALA A 68 -4.61 1.95 9.20
C ALA A 68 -5.61 1.55 10.29
N LEU A 69 -6.85 1.21 9.91
CA LEU A 69 -7.88 0.70 10.82
C LEU A 69 -7.47 -0.64 11.43
N ALA A 70 -7.00 -1.59 10.61
CA ALA A 70 -6.51 -2.87 11.09
C ALA A 70 -5.35 -2.70 12.09
N THR A 71 -4.40 -1.82 11.76
CA THR A 71 -3.26 -1.51 12.65
C THR A 71 -3.73 -0.89 13.98
N ARG A 72 -4.67 0.05 13.93
CA ARG A 72 -5.23 0.68 15.15
C ARG A 72 -5.98 -0.33 16.01
N HIS A 73 -6.77 -1.21 15.40
CA HIS A 73 -7.51 -2.25 16.10
C HIS A 73 -6.56 -3.20 16.84
N GLN A 74 -5.51 -3.66 16.15
CA GLN A 74 -4.51 -4.56 16.71
C GLN A 74 -3.71 -3.92 17.86
N ILE A 75 -3.32 -2.64 17.74
CA ILE A 75 -2.68 -1.90 18.84
C ILE A 75 -3.62 -1.80 20.05
N GLY A 76 -4.90 -1.51 19.83
CA GLY A 76 -5.90 -1.46 20.90
C GLY A 76 -6.07 -2.80 21.62
N GLN A 77 -6.09 -3.92 20.89
CA GLN A 77 -6.13 -5.26 21.48
C GLN A 77 -4.90 -5.53 22.35
N ALA A 78 -3.70 -5.25 21.83
CA ALA A 78 -2.45 -5.42 22.59
C ALA A 78 -2.42 -4.55 23.85
N MET A 79 -2.89 -3.30 23.76
CA MET A 79 -3.04 -2.43 24.93
C MET A 79 -3.99 -3.03 25.97
N GLY A 80 -5.14 -3.55 25.55
CA GLY A 80 -6.09 -4.23 26.44
C GLY A 80 -5.48 -5.42 27.19
N ILE A 81 -4.68 -6.24 26.50
CA ILE A 81 -3.93 -7.35 27.11
C ILE A 81 -2.96 -6.84 28.19
N LEU A 82 -2.17 -5.81 27.88
CA LEU A 82 -1.21 -5.24 28.84
C LEU A 82 -1.90 -4.57 30.03
N MET A 83 -3.00 -3.85 29.79
CA MET A 83 -3.81 -3.24 30.84
C MET A 83 -4.32 -4.29 31.83
N ALA A 84 -4.91 -5.39 31.32
CA ALA A 84 -5.43 -6.46 32.15
C ALA A 84 -4.32 -7.21 32.90
N ARG A 85 -3.18 -7.48 32.25
CA ARG A 85 -2.09 -8.26 32.84
C ARG A 85 -1.30 -7.49 33.90
N HIS A 86 -1.05 -6.21 33.67
CA HIS A 86 -0.18 -5.39 34.53
C HIS A 86 -0.97 -4.41 35.41
N ASN A 87 -2.30 -4.36 35.31
CA ASN A 87 -3.16 -3.41 36.01
C ASN A 87 -2.71 -1.95 35.81
N ILE A 88 -2.40 -1.61 34.55
CA ILE A 88 -1.92 -0.28 34.16
C ILE A 88 -2.98 0.45 33.32
N PRO A 89 -3.04 1.79 33.39
CA PRO A 89 -3.93 2.57 32.55
C PRO A 89 -3.52 2.56 31.08
N GLU A 90 -4.46 2.89 30.20
CA GLU A 90 -4.32 2.88 28.74
C GLU A 90 -3.06 3.63 28.24
N ASN A 91 -2.80 4.82 28.78
CA ASN A 91 -1.64 5.64 28.41
C ASN A 91 -0.32 4.93 28.73
N GLN A 92 -0.23 4.21 29.85
CA GLN A 92 0.96 3.44 30.22
C GLN A 92 1.11 2.20 29.32
N ALA A 93 0.02 1.54 28.94
CA ALA A 93 0.06 0.41 28.01
C ALA A 93 0.57 0.85 26.62
N PHE A 94 0.06 1.96 26.09
CA PHE A 94 0.54 2.51 24.82
C PHE A 94 2.02 2.92 24.89
N ASN A 95 2.44 3.60 25.96
CA ASN A 95 3.83 3.97 26.18
C ASN A 95 4.75 2.75 26.27
N THR A 96 4.26 1.65 26.84
CA THR A 96 4.99 0.38 26.94
C THR A 96 5.26 -0.21 25.55
N LEU A 97 4.23 -0.31 24.71
CA LEU A 97 4.39 -0.75 23.31
C LEU A 97 5.33 0.17 22.54
N ARG A 98 5.17 1.50 22.70
CA ARG A 98 6.02 2.52 22.05
C ARG A 98 7.48 2.39 22.46
N ARG A 99 7.76 2.23 23.76
CA ARG A 99 9.12 2.09 24.27
C ARG A 99 9.78 0.83 23.72
N TYR A 100 9.09 -0.30 23.76
CA TYR A 100 9.61 -1.55 23.19
C TYR A 100 9.88 -1.43 21.68
N SER A 101 8.97 -0.79 20.93
CA SER A 101 9.16 -0.50 19.50
C SER A 101 10.43 0.32 19.24
N GLN A 102 10.68 1.36 20.04
CA GLN A 102 11.85 2.22 19.90
C GLN A 102 13.15 1.51 20.31
N ASP A 103 13.15 0.84 21.46
CA ASP A 103 14.32 0.16 22.02
C ASP A 103 14.79 -1.00 21.12
N ASN A 104 13.86 -1.65 20.40
CA ASN A 104 14.16 -2.77 19.51
C ASN A 104 14.16 -2.40 18.03
N ASN A 105 13.89 -1.13 17.67
CA ASN A 105 13.73 -0.65 16.30
C ASN A 105 12.76 -1.52 15.45
N VAL A 106 11.65 -1.95 16.06
CA VAL A 106 10.60 -2.75 15.42
C VAL A 106 9.36 -1.89 15.27
N LYS A 107 8.65 -2.01 14.14
CA LYS A 107 7.39 -1.27 13.91
C LYS A 107 6.37 -1.58 15.00
N LEU A 108 5.70 -0.55 15.54
CA LEU A 108 4.73 -0.67 16.63
C LEU A 108 3.63 -1.72 16.39
N ARG A 109 3.18 -1.88 15.13
CA ARG A 109 2.18 -2.90 14.76
C ARG A 109 2.67 -4.33 14.98
N GLU A 110 3.95 -4.59 14.75
CA GLU A 110 4.55 -5.92 14.93
C GLU A 110 4.73 -6.20 16.43
N VAL A 111 5.05 -5.16 17.21
CA VAL A 111 5.07 -5.24 18.68
C VAL A 111 3.67 -5.56 19.22
N ALA A 112 2.63 -4.92 18.68
CA ALA A 112 1.25 -5.23 19.03
C ALA A 112 0.88 -6.67 18.64
N LEU A 113 1.30 -7.15 17.46
CA LEU A 113 1.12 -8.55 17.04
C LEU A 113 1.71 -9.51 18.06
N LEU A 114 2.96 -9.27 18.45
CA LEU A 114 3.69 -10.08 19.41
C LEU A 114 2.93 -10.19 20.74
N VAL A 115 2.40 -9.07 21.25
CA VAL A 115 1.60 -9.07 22.48
C VAL A 115 0.30 -9.83 22.30
N CYS A 116 -0.38 -9.69 21.16
CA CYS A 116 -1.61 -10.45 20.87
C CYS A 116 -1.36 -11.95 20.80
N GLU A 117 -0.24 -12.38 20.22
CA GLU A 117 0.12 -13.81 20.07
C GLU A 117 0.65 -14.43 21.37
N GLN A 118 1.42 -13.66 22.16
CA GLN A 118 2.14 -14.17 23.33
C GLN A 118 1.50 -13.77 24.67
N GLY A 119 0.47 -12.92 24.64
CA GLY A 119 -0.17 -12.37 25.83
C GLY A 119 0.68 -11.35 26.60
N GLY A 120 1.77 -10.84 26.02
CA GLY A 120 2.70 -9.89 26.66
C GLY A 120 3.98 -9.68 25.86
N LEU A 121 4.87 -8.82 26.36
CA LEU A 121 6.19 -8.60 25.74
C LEU A 121 7.23 -9.55 26.37
N PRO A 122 8.24 -10.03 25.61
CA PRO A 122 9.22 -11.01 26.08
C PRO A 122 10.11 -10.63 27.27
N GLN A 123 9.98 -9.42 27.84
CA GLN A 123 10.89 -8.88 28.86
C GLN A 123 10.19 -7.91 29.84
N LEU A 124 8.87 -8.09 30.07
CA LEU A 124 8.09 -7.38 31.09
C LEU A 124 7.68 -8.30 32.24
#